data_AF-V9VP03-F1
#
_entry.id   AF-V9VP03-F1
#
_cell.length_a   1.000
_cell.length_b   1.000
_cell.length_c   1.000
_cell.angle_alpha   90.00
_cell.angle_beta   90.00
_cell.angle_gamma   90.00
#
_symmetry.space_group_name_H-M   'P 1'
#
loop_
_entity.id
_entity.type
_entity.pdbx_description
1 polymer ?
#
loop_
_entity_poly.entity_id
_entity_poly.type
_entity_poly.pdbx_seq_one_letter_code
_entity_poly.pdbx_strand_id
1 'polypeptide(L)'
;MSNTAKSLAVAGAVAAALTAASTMPAAAATKEKCYGVSLAGQNDCAAGPGTTCAGTSTTDYQGNAWTLVDAGTCTGLELPAMADGTERKGSLEPLERDQPA
;
A
#
# COMPACT_ATOMS: atom_id res chain seq x y z
N MET A 1 -40.84 -20.65 -60.18
CA MET A 1 -39.84 -21.71 -60.44
C MET A 1 -38.90 -21.78 -59.25
N SER A 2 -38.97 -22.87 -58.51
CA SER A 2 -38.17 -23.17 -57.32
C SER A 2 -36.70 -23.40 -57.68
N ASN A 3 -35.77 -22.94 -56.84
CA ASN A 3 -34.42 -23.49 -56.72
C ASN A 3 -33.91 -23.22 -55.29
N THR A 4 -33.93 -24.21 -54.41
CA THR A 4 -32.81 -25.11 -54.10
C THR A 4 -32.09 -24.66 -52.83
N ALA A 5 -32.45 -25.33 -51.73
CA ALA A 5 -31.70 -25.32 -50.49
C ALA A 5 -30.24 -25.72 -50.75
N LYS A 6 -29.31 -24.92 -50.23
CA LYS A 6 -27.92 -25.33 -50.03
C LYS A 6 -27.53 -24.99 -48.60
N SER A 7 -27.45 -26.03 -47.80
CA SER A 7 -26.85 -26.05 -46.48
C SER A 7 -25.44 -25.47 -46.54
N LEU A 8 -25.17 -24.44 -45.74
CA LEU A 8 -23.84 -24.21 -45.19
C LEU A 8 -24.00 -23.94 -43.69
N ALA A 9 -23.74 -24.97 -42.91
CA ALA A 9 -23.37 -24.83 -41.51
C ALA A 9 -22.06 -24.04 -41.45
N VAL A 10 -22.06 -22.91 -40.75
CA VAL A 10 -20.84 -22.28 -40.27
C VAL A 10 -20.96 -22.19 -38.75
N ALA A 11 -20.34 -23.17 -38.10
CA ALA A 11 -19.89 -23.04 -36.72
C ALA A 11 -18.84 -21.92 -36.66
N GLY A 12 -18.93 -21.03 -35.67
CA GLY A 12 -17.97 -19.93 -35.56
C GLY A 12 -18.07 -19.13 -34.28
N ALA A 13 -17.44 -19.66 -33.23
CA ALA A 13 -16.83 -18.97 -32.09
C ALA A 13 -17.68 -17.99 -31.25
N VAL A 14 -18.01 -18.45 -30.04
CA VAL A 14 -18.29 -17.59 -28.88
C VAL A 14 -16.99 -16.88 -28.50
N ALA A 15 -16.79 -15.64 -28.96
CA ALA A 15 -15.74 -14.78 -28.44
C ALA A 15 -16.31 -14.00 -27.25
N ALA A 16 -16.30 -14.63 -26.07
CA ALA A 16 -16.50 -13.92 -24.81
C ALA A 16 -15.31 -12.98 -24.60
N ALA A 17 -15.44 -11.74 -25.06
CA ALA A 17 -14.53 -10.66 -24.71
C ALA A 17 -14.80 -10.23 -23.26
N LEU A 18 -14.47 -11.09 -22.31
CA LEU A 18 -14.27 -10.69 -20.92
C LEU A 18 -12.87 -10.06 -20.81
N THR A 19 -12.70 -8.87 -21.37
CA THR A 19 -11.63 -7.99 -20.93
C THR A 19 -12.07 -7.38 -19.61
N ALA A 20 -12.08 -8.21 -18.56
CA ALA A 20 -11.86 -7.75 -17.21
C ALA A 20 -10.41 -7.25 -17.17
N ALA A 21 -10.18 -6.07 -17.74
CA ALA A 21 -9.05 -5.25 -17.39
C ALA A 21 -9.35 -4.73 -15.97
N SER A 22 -9.25 -5.65 -15.00
CA SER A 22 -8.89 -5.26 -13.65
C SER A 22 -7.55 -4.56 -13.81
N THR A 23 -7.60 -3.23 -13.86
CA THR A 23 -6.47 -2.36 -13.59
C THR A 23 -6.06 -2.65 -12.15
N MET A 24 -5.37 -3.78 -11.95
CA MET A 24 -4.50 -3.96 -10.81
C MET A 24 -3.52 -2.80 -10.92
N PRO A 25 -3.40 -1.93 -9.90
CA PRO A 25 -2.37 -0.93 -9.91
C PRO A 25 -1.05 -1.68 -10.09
N ALA A 26 -0.28 -1.26 -11.09
CA ALA A 26 1.03 -1.80 -11.38
C ALA A 26 1.84 -1.90 -10.07
N ALA A 27 2.48 -3.05 -9.85
CA ALA A 27 3.38 -3.30 -8.73
C ALA A 27 4.64 -2.41 -8.83
N ALA A 28 4.47 -1.10 -8.61
CA ALA A 28 5.49 -0.08 -8.87
C ALA A 28 6.03 0.60 -7.60
N ALA A 29 5.60 0.17 -6.42
CA ALA A 29 6.34 0.38 -5.18
C ALA A 29 6.07 -0.83 -4.28
N THR A 30 7.06 -1.70 -4.08
CA THR A 30 6.93 -2.83 -3.15
C THR A 30 6.85 -2.36 -1.71
N LYS A 31 7.29 -1.12 -1.44
CA LYS A 31 7.33 -0.52 -0.12
C LYS A 31 6.77 0.90 -0.14
N GLU A 32 6.14 1.31 0.94
CA GLU A 32 5.63 2.66 1.17
C GLU A 32 6.20 3.24 2.47
N LYS A 33 6.32 4.58 2.54
CA LYS A 33 6.71 5.25 3.78
C LYS A 33 5.52 5.24 4.72
N CYS A 34 5.72 4.72 5.92
CA CYS A 34 4.70 4.71 6.95
C CYS A 34 5.17 5.45 8.20
N TYR A 35 4.48 6.54 8.51
CA TYR A 35 4.74 7.44 9.60
C TYR A 35 4.06 6.99 10.89
N GLY A 36 4.71 7.21 12.03
CA GLY A 36 4.15 6.92 13.35
C GLY A 36 4.06 5.44 13.71
N VAL A 37 4.93 4.60 13.11
CA VAL A 37 4.96 3.15 13.35
C VAL A 37 6.31 2.66 13.89
N SER A 38 7.36 3.46 13.74
CA SER A 38 8.71 3.13 14.19
C SER A 38 8.82 3.23 15.72
N LEU A 39 9.54 2.31 16.34
CA LEU A 39 9.98 2.47 17.72
C LEU A 39 11.10 3.52 17.82
N ALA A 40 11.37 4.00 19.04
CA ALA A 40 12.49 4.89 19.32
C ALA A 40 13.80 4.30 18.76
N GLY A 41 14.57 5.12 18.05
CA GLY A 41 15.83 4.74 17.42
C GLY A 41 15.71 3.79 16.22
N GLN A 42 14.51 3.46 15.75
CA GLN A 42 14.28 2.44 14.72
C GLN A 42 13.53 2.96 13.49
N ASN A 43 13.53 4.28 13.25
CA ASN A 43 13.00 4.84 12.01
C ASN A 43 14.00 4.70 10.86
N ASP A 44 13.46 4.60 9.65
CA ASP A 44 14.22 4.66 8.42
C ASP A 44 14.47 6.11 8.00
N CYS A 45 15.40 6.26 7.05
CA CYS A 45 15.64 7.51 6.36
C CYS A 45 15.46 7.36 4.84
N ALA A 46 15.13 8.46 4.18
CA ALA A 46 14.92 8.53 2.73
C ALA A 46 16.17 8.12 1.95
N ALA A 47 17.35 8.34 2.54
CA ALA A 47 18.63 7.96 1.96
C ALA A 47 19.02 6.49 2.22
N GLY A 48 18.25 5.74 3.01
CA GLY A 48 18.51 4.33 3.34
C GLY A 48 19.25 4.12 4.68
N PRO A 49 19.47 2.84 5.06
CA PRO A 49 20.14 2.48 6.31
C PRO A 49 21.60 2.96 6.33
N GLY A 50 22.10 3.32 7.52
CA GLY A 50 23.47 3.82 7.71
C GLY A 50 23.66 5.31 7.39
N THR A 51 22.59 6.03 7.07
CA THR A 51 22.58 7.49 6.95
C THR A 51 22.29 8.14 8.30
N THR A 52 22.69 9.41 8.47
CA THR A 52 22.59 10.14 9.75
C THR A 52 21.15 10.40 10.22
N CYS A 53 20.17 10.17 9.36
CA CYS A 53 18.75 10.38 9.61
C CYS A 53 18.00 9.08 9.99
N ALA A 54 18.62 7.91 9.83
CA ALA A 54 18.04 6.66 10.32
C ALA A 54 18.29 6.56 11.83
N GLY A 55 17.29 6.09 12.58
CA GLY A 55 17.36 5.96 14.04
C GLY A 55 17.39 7.28 14.82
N THR A 56 16.92 8.38 14.23
CA THR A 56 16.77 9.68 14.91
C THR A 56 15.46 9.82 15.68
N SER A 57 14.54 8.86 15.57
CA SER A 57 13.30 8.84 16.32
C SER A 57 13.62 8.80 17.81
N THR A 58 13.15 9.76 18.59
CA THR A 58 13.48 9.86 20.02
C THR A 58 12.42 9.25 20.91
N THR A 59 11.22 9.01 20.39
CA THR A 59 10.11 8.35 21.09
C THR A 59 9.51 7.24 20.23
N ASP A 60 8.81 6.33 20.90
CA ASP A 60 8.07 5.28 20.21
C ASP A 60 6.90 5.88 19.43
N TYR A 61 6.72 5.38 18.21
CA TYR A 61 5.65 5.76 17.30
C TYR A 61 5.61 7.25 16.95
N GLN A 62 6.77 7.91 16.97
CA GLN A 62 6.89 9.33 16.69
C GLN A 62 6.24 9.69 15.34
N GLY A 63 5.30 10.64 15.36
CA GLY A 63 4.44 10.91 14.22
C GLY A 63 5.14 11.38 12.94
N ASN A 64 6.31 12.02 13.04
CA ASN A 64 7.10 12.46 11.88
C ASN A 64 8.23 11.51 11.52
N ALA A 65 8.44 10.44 12.32
CA ALA A 65 9.37 9.37 12.02
C ALA A 65 8.65 8.30 11.18
N TRP A 66 9.36 7.68 10.24
CA TRP A 66 8.76 6.69 9.35
C TRP A 66 9.64 5.46 9.16
N THR A 67 8.99 4.37 8.75
CA THR A 67 9.63 3.11 8.33
C THR A 67 9.07 2.69 6.96
N LEU A 68 9.86 2.02 6.14
CA LEU A 68 9.39 1.41 4.89
C LEU A 68 8.65 0.11 5.20
N VAL A 69 7.36 0.09 4.90
CA VAL A 69 6.48 -1.07 5.10
C VAL A 69 6.01 -1.58 3.74
N ASP A 70 5.42 -2.78 3.68
CA ASP A 70 4.82 -3.25 2.42
C ASP A 70 3.70 -2.32 1.98
N ALA A 71 3.65 -2.03 0.67
CA ALA A 71 2.64 -1.12 0.14
C ALA A 71 1.22 -1.60 0.48
N GLY A 72 0.37 -0.68 0.93
CA GLY A 72 -1.00 -0.96 1.37
C GLY A 72 -1.13 -1.50 2.80
N THR A 73 -0.03 -1.62 3.56
CA THR A 73 -0.10 -2.12 4.95
C THR A 73 -0.08 -1.03 6.00
N CYS A 74 0.37 0.19 5.67
CA CYS A 74 0.68 1.23 6.66
C CYS A 74 -0.46 1.55 7.63
N THR A 75 -1.68 1.72 7.12
CA THR A 75 -2.86 2.06 7.94
C THR A 75 -3.46 0.86 8.67
N GLY A 76 -3.04 -0.36 8.32
CA GLY A 76 -3.55 -1.62 8.87
C GLY A 76 -2.60 -2.30 9.86
N LEU A 77 -1.47 -1.67 10.20
CA LEU A 77 -0.56 -2.18 11.21
C LEU A 77 -1.22 -2.14 12.59
N GLU A 78 -1.16 -3.25 13.31
CA GLU A 78 -1.57 -3.31 14.71
C GLU A 78 -0.53 -2.59 15.57
N LEU A 79 -0.93 -1.45 16.13
CA LEU A 79 -0.10 -0.63 17.00
C LEU A 79 -0.75 -0.52 18.38
N PRO A 80 0.05 -0.39 19.46
CA PRO A 80 -0.49 -0.10 20.78
C PRO A 80 -1.31 1.19 20.76
N ALA A 81 -2.40 1.21 21.53
CA ALA A 81 -3.21 2.40 21.72
C ALA A 81 -2.38 3.58 22.26
N MET A 82 -2.82 4.80 21.96
CA MET A 82 -2.28 6.01 22.54
C MET A 82 -2.59 6.07 24.05
N ALA A 83 -1.88 6.94 24.78
CA ALA A 83 -2.04 7.08 26.22
C ALA A 83 -3.46 7.54 26.64
N ASP A 84 -4.19 8.19 25.73
CA ASP A 84 -5.58 8.61 25.90
C ASP A 84 -6.59 7.50 25.55
N GLY A 85 -6.12 6.30 25.19
CA GLY A 85 -6.94 5.15 24.81
C GLY A 85 -7.41 5.16 23.36
N THR A 86 -7.01 6.13 22.55
CA THR A 86 -7.35 6.17 21.12
C THR A 86 -6.48 5.22 20.30
N GLU A 87 -7.05 4.64 19.24
CA GLU A 87 -6.33 3.70 18.38
C GLU A 87 -5.22 4.42 17.59
N ARG A 88 -4.01 3.89 17.67
CA ARG A 88 -2.88 4.39 16.89
C ARG A 88 -2.91 3.76 15.50
N LYS A 89 -2.77 4.57 14.46
CA LYS A 89 -2.73 4.12 13.05
C LYS A 89 -1.55 4.72 12.31
N GLY A 90 -0.81 3.90 11.58
CA GLY A 90 0.19 4.41 10.64
C GLY A 90 -0.42 5.33 9.59
N SER A 91 0.38 6.23 9.03
CA SER A 91 -0.03 7.19 8.01
C SER A 91 0.98 7.27 6.87
N LEU A 92 0.51 7.52 5.65
CA LEU A 92 1.40 7.82 4.51
C LEU A 92 1.96 9.25 4.57
N GLU A 93 1.41 10.07 5.45
CA GLU A 93 1.82 11.45 5.70
C GLU A 93 2.30 11.63 7.15
N PRO A 94 3.21 12.58 7.41
CA PRO A 94 3.65 12.89 8.77
C PRO A 94 2.47 13.24 9.69
N LEU A 95 2.57 12.81 10.93
CA LEU A 95 1.57 13.03 11.97
C LEU A 95 2.09 14.00 13.03
N GLU A 96 1.19 14.81 13.58
CA GLU A 96 1.51 15.81 14.61
C GLU A 96 1.47 15.23 16.04
N ARG A 97 1.21 13.93 16.19
CA ARG A 97 1.17 13.24 17.49
C ARG A 97 2.52 12.62 17.86
N ASP A 98 2.67 12.24 19.13
CA ASP A 98 3.84 11.52 19.65
C ASP A 98 5.16 12.25 19.31
N GLN A 99 5.16 13.59 19.30
CA GLN A 99 6.38 14.38 19.04
C GLN A 99 7.18 14.56 20.35
N PRO A 100 8.51 14.49 20.30
CA PRO A 100 9.35 14.87 21.44
C PRO A 100 9.16 16.35 21.79
N ALA A 101 9.24 16.64 23.10
CA ALA A 101 9.15 17.99 23.65
C ALA A 101 10.34 18.88 23.29
#